data_AF-A0A6C0BVW9-F1
#
_entry.id   AF-A0A6C0BVW9-F1
#
_cell.length_a   1.000
_cell.length_b   1.000
_cell.length_c   1.000
_cell.angle_alpha   90.00
_cell.angle_beta   90.00
_cell.angle_gamma   90.00
#
_symmetry.space_group_name_H-M   'P 1'
#
loop_
_entity.id
_entity.type
_entity.pdbx_description
1 polymer ?
#
loop_
_entity_poly.entity_id
_entity_poly.type
_entity_poly.pdbx_seq_one_letter_code
_entity_poly.pdbx_strand_id
1 'polypeptide(L)'
;MSLIQTKEKIESLHRPYQIQILRILKKHDVDFNENRNGVFFNLAKLDEATLTDIDKYLSYVDQQINFLSEHEKQKDLYKENYFKNVDHNITINKDLIL
;
A
#
# COMPACT_ATOMS: atom_id res chain seq x y z
N MET A 1 10.55 -7.42 12.61
CA MET A 1 10.94 -5.99 12.84
C MET A 1 11.14 -5.73 14.33
N SER A 2 11.63 -4.57 14.77
CA SER A 2 11.44 -4.17 16.17
C SER A 2 9.96 -3.82 16.42
N LEU A 3 9.49 -3.86 17.68
CA LEU A 3 8.11 -3.47 18.01
C LEU A 3 7.83 -2.00 17.64
N ILE A 4 8.81 -1.11 17.78
CA ILE A 4 8.69 0.30 17.40
C ILE A 4 8.47 0.43 15.89
N GLN A 5 9.29 -0.25 15.08
CA GLN A 5 9.15 -0.26 13.62
C GLN A 5 7.79 -0.83 13.19
N THR A 6 7.33 -1.89 13.86
CA THR A 6 6.04 -2.53 13.60
C THR A 6 4.90 -1.55 13.86
N LYS A 7 4.95 -0.84 14.98
CA LYS A 7 3.98 0.20 15.34
C LYS A 7 3.93 1.31 14.29
N GLU A 8 5.07 1.93 14.00
CA GLU A 8 5.17 3.04 13.03
C GLU A 8 4.65 2.62 11.65
N LYS A 9 5.00 1.41 11.23
CA LYS A 9 4.53 0.86 9.98
C LYS A 9 3.01 0.71 9.96
N ILE A 10 2.40 0.09 10.99
CA ILE A 10 0.94 -0.06 11.08
C ILE A 10 0.23 1.31 11.06
N GLU A 11 0.76 2.30 11.78
CA GLU A 11 0.17 3.65 11.84
C GLU A 11 0.23 4.39 10.50
N SER A 12 1.30 4.17 9.71
CA SER A 12 1.44 4.78 8.38
C SER A 12 0.53 4.19 7.29
N LEU A 13 -0.07 3.02 7.54
CA LEU A 13 -0.91 2.34 6.55
C LEU A 13 -2.23 3.06 6.30
N HIS A 14 -2.72 3.04 5.06
CA HIS A 14 -4.09 3.44 4.77
C HIS A 14 -5.11 2.53 5.46
N ARG A 15 -6.27 3.12 5.80
CA ARG A 15 -7.35 2.50 6.57
C ARG A 15 -7.72 1.06 6.15
N PRO A 16 -7.84 0.69 4.85
CA PRO A 16 -8.15 -0.68 4.47
C PRO A 16 -7.13 -1.71 4.95
N TYR A 17 -5.84 -1.35 4.97
CA TYR A 17 -4.79 -2.23 5.45
C TYR A 17 -4.77 -2.33 6.98
N GLN A 18 -5.06 -1.23 7.68
CA GLN A 18 -5.24 -1.24 9.15
C GLN A 18 -6.42 -2.13 9.57
N ILE A 19 -7.51 -2.17 8.78
CA ILE A 19 -8.64 -3.07 9.02
C ILE A 19 -8.22 -4.55 8.93
N GLN A 20 -7.26 -4.92 8.07
CA GLN A 20 -6.74 -6.29 8.05
C GLN A 20 -5.90 -6.60 9.28
N ILE A 21 -5.11 -5.65 9.78
CA ILE A 21 -4.42 -5.81 11.07
C ILE A 21 -5.45 -6.12 12.16
N LEU A 22 -6.56 -5.38 12.22
CA LEU A 22 -7.65 -5.66 13.16
C LEU A 22 -8.23 -7.08 13.00
N ARG A 23 -8.33 -7.60 11.77
CA ARG A 23 -8.77 -9.00 11.54
C ARG A 23 -7.77 -10.02 12.07
N ILE A 24 -6.47 -9.75 11.96
CA ILE A 24 -5.42 -10.59 12.55
C ILE A 24 -5.54 -10.58 14.07
N LEU A 25 -5.72 -9.40 14.69
CA LEU A 25 -5.92 -9.29 16.13
C LEU A 25 -7.15 -10.08 16.59
N LYS A 26 -8.28 -9.98 15.87
CA LYS A 26 -9.49 -10.77 16.16
C LYS A 26 -9.29 -12.28 16.00
N LYS A 27 -8.50 -12.71 15.00
CA LYS A 27 -8.18 -14.12 14.77
C LYS A 27 -7.38 -14.74 15.92
N HIS A 28 -6.51 -13.95 16.55
CA HIS A 28 -5.67 -14.36 17.68
C HIS A 28 -6.28 -13.99 19.05
N ASP A 29 -7.57 -13.62 19.09
CA ASP A 29 -8.29 -13.26 20.32
C ASP A 29 -7.58 -12.19 21.18
N VAL A 30 -6.96 -11.22 20.50
CA VAL A 30 -6.26 -10.11 21.17
C VAL A 30 -7.25 -9.09 21.69
N ASP A 31 -7.07 -8.68 22.95
CA ASP A 31 -7.81 -7.57 23.54
C ASP A 31 -7.46 -6.23 22.89
N PHE A 32 -8.48 -5.49 22.46
CA PHE A 32 -8.37 -4.13 21.95
C PHE A 32 -9.57 -3.28 22.36
N ASN A 33 -9.39 -1.95 22.34
CA ASN A 33 -10.44 -0.96 22.59
C ASN A 33 -10.74 -0.21 21.29
N GLU A 34 -12.02 -0.07 20.94
CA GLU A 34 -12.47 0.66 19.76
C GLU A 34 -13.30 1.88 20.17
N ASN A 35 -12.97 3.03 19.59
CA ASN A 35 -13.76 4.25 19.72
C ASN A 35 -13.92 4.94 18.35
N ARG A 36 -14.58 6.10 18.31
CA ARG A 36 -14.82 6.85 17.07
C ARG A 36 -13.53 7.22 16.30
N ASN A 37 -12.39 7.24 16.99
CA ASN A 37 -11.09 7.63 16.44
C ASN A 37 -10.26 6.42 15.96
N GLY A 38 -10.66 5.18 16.27
CA GLY A 38 -9.97 3.98 15.81
C GLY A 38 -9.87 2.88 16.87
N VAL A 39 -8.91 1.98 16.67
CA VAL A 39 -8.65 0.83 17.53
C VAL A 39 -7.30 0.97 18.24
N PHE A 40 -7.29 0.68 19.53
CA PHE A 40 -6.13 0.72 20.41
C PHE A 40 -5.87 -0.67 20.99
N PHE A 41 -4.65 -1.17 20.85
CA PHE A 41 -4.20 -2.45 21.41
C PHE A 41 -2.76 -2.32 21.91
N ASN A 42 -2.35 -3.20 22.81
CA ASN A 42 -0.99 -3.18 23.36
C ASN A 42 -0.08 -4.12 22.57
N LEU A 43 0.73 -3.55 21.67
CA LEU A 43 1.68 -4.31 20.84
C LEU A 43 2.68 -5.13 21.66
N ALA A 44 3.09 -4.65 22.85
CA ALA A 44 4.04 -5.36 23.71
C ALA A 44 3.42 -6.57 24.46
N LYS A 45 2.09 -6.71 24.43
CA LYS A 45 1.38 -7.86 25.02
C LYS A 45 1.02 -8.93 23.99
N LEU A 46 1.33 -8.71 22.71
CA LEU A 46 1.06 -9.71 21.68
C LEU A 46 2.01 -10.89 21.83
N ASP A 47 1.48 -12.08 21.58
CA ASP A 47 2.30 -13.28 21.50
C ASP A 47 3.09 -13.32 20.17
N GLU A 48 4.07 -14.23 20.13
CA GLU A 48 4.95 -14.38 18.98
C GLU A 48 4.17 -14.80 17.71
N ALA A 49 3.11 -15.60 17.86
CA ALA A 49 2.27 -16.05 16.76
C ALA A 49 1.54 -14.87 16.10
N THR A 50 0.93 -13.99 16.90
CA THR A 50 0.26 -12.78 16.42
C THR A 50 1.25 -11.84 15.74
N LEU A 51 2.41 -11.59 16.37
CA LEU A 51 3.45 -10.74 15.79
C LEU A 51 3.96 -11.28 14.46
N THR A 52 4.12 -12.60 14.35
CA THR A 52 4.54 -13.26 13.10
C THR A 52 3.51 -13.07 11.98
N ASP A 53 2.21 -13.22 12.28
CA ASP A 53 1.15 -13.00 11.29
C ASP A 53 1.06 -11.53 10.87
N ILE A 54 1.25 -10.60 11.81
CA ILE A 54 1.35 -9.16 11.51
C ILE A 54 2.56 -8.88 10.59
N ASP A 55 3.76 -9.38 10.93
CA ASP A 55 4.97 -9.15 10.13
C ASP A 55 4.83 -9.71 8.70
N LYS A 56 4.26 -10.91 8.55
CA LYS A 56 3.95 -11.49 7.23
C LYS A 56 3.00 -10.61 6.43
N TYR A 57 1.94 -10.13 7.06
CA TYR A 57 0.97 -9.27 6.40
C TYR A 57 1.59 -7.92 6.01
N LEU A 58 2.39 -7.31 6.89
CA LEU A 58 3.11 -6.07 6.59
C LEU A 58 4.10 -6.24 5.44
N SER A 59 4.74 -7.41 5.29
CA SER A 59 5.59 -7.72 4.13
C SER A 59 4.78 -7.85 2.84
N TYR A 60 3.61 -8.50 2.91
CA TYR A 60 2.70 -8.61 1.77
C TYR A 60 2.21 -7.24 1.29
N VAL A 61 1.86 -6.34 2.21
CA VAL A 61 1.41 -4.98 1.86
C VAL A 61 2.51 -4.21 1.14
N ASP A 62 3.77 -4.29 1.58
CA ASP A 62 4.89 -3.64 0.89
C ASP A 62 5.05 -4.17 -0.54
N GLN A 63 4.96 -5.48 -0.73
CA GLN A 63 5.03 -6.10 -2.05
C GLN A 63 3.90 -5.60 -2.96
N GLN A 64 2.68 -5.49 -2.42
CA GLN A 64 1.53 -4.99 -3.16
C GLN A 64 1.70 -3.52 -3.57
N ILE A 65 2.15 -2.66 -2.65
CA ILE A 65 2.40 -1.23 -2.93
C ILE A 65 3.48 -1.08 -4.01
N ASN A 66 4.59 -1.81 -3.89
CA ASN A 66 5.68 -1.76 -4.87
C ASN A 66 5.22 -2.25 -6.25
N PHE A 67 4.46 -3.33 -6.30
CA PHE A 67 3.91 -3.86 -7.55
C PHE A 67 2.99 -2.84 -8.24
N LEU A 68 2.10 -2.19 -7.48
CA LEU A 68 1.22 -1.16 -8.01
C LEU A 68 2.00 0.05 -8.53
N SER A 69 2.98 0.53 -7.76
CA SER A 69 3.85 1.66 -8.13
C SER A 69 4.62 1.39 -9.43
N GLU A 70 5.21 0.20 -9.57
CA GLU A 70 5.91 -0.17 -10.79
C GLU A 70 4.95 -0.22 -11.98
N HIS A 71 3.75 -0.78 -11.81
CA HIS A 71 2.77 -0.85 -12.89
C HIS A 71 2.23 0.54 -13.29
N GLU A 72 2.06 1.46 -12.35
CA GLU A 72 1.73 2.86 -12.64
C GLU A 72 2.83 3.55 -13.42
N LYS A 73 4.08 3.38 -13.00
CA LYS A 73 5.25 3.90 -13.72
C LYS A 73 5.33 3.38 -15.14
N GLN A 74 5.11 2.08 -15.36
CA GLN A 74 5.07 1.50 -16.71
C GLN A 74 3.95 2.12 -17.55
N LYS A 75 2.74 2.26 -16.99
CA LYS A 75 1.62 2.92 -17.68
C LYS A 75 1.96 4.35 -18.09
N ASP A 76 2.63 5.10 -17.23
CA ASP A 76 3.02 6.47 -17.53
C ASP A 76 4.10 6.53 -18.61
N LEU A 77 5.12 5.65 -18.56
CA LEU A 77 6.10 5.49 -19.65
C LEU A 77 5.43 5.18 -20.99
N TYR A 78 4.43 4.29 -21.02
CA TYR A 78 3.66 4.03 -22.25
C TYR A 78 2.93 5.28 -22.74
N LYS A 79 2.30 6.04 -21.84
CA LYS A 79 1.61 7.28 -22.23
C LYS A 79 2.56 8.30 -22.84
N GLU A 80 3.72 8.48 -22.23
CA GLU A 80 4.71 9.44 -22.69
C GLU A 80 5.33 9.02 -24.02
N ASN A 81 5.74 7.77 -24.15
CA ASN A 81 6.45 7.31 -25.34
C ASN A 81 5.53 7.16 -26.56
N TYR A 82 4.27 6.78 -26.38
CA TYR A 82 3.38 6.47 -27.50
C TYR A 82 2.34 7.56 -27.78
N PHE A 83 1.69 8.14 -26.77
CA PHE A 83 0.60 9.09 -27.04
C PHE A 83 1.09 10.54 -27.17
N LYS A 84 2.06 11.01 -26.35
CA LYS A 84 2.61 12.37 -26.53
C LYS A 84 3.37 12.54 -27.86
N ASN A 85 4.04 11.50 -28.35
CA ASN A 85 4.77 11.55 -29.63
C ASN A 85 3.85 11.43 -30.85
N VAL A 86 2.70 10.76 -30.72
CA VAL A 86 1.72 10.65 -31.83
C VAL A 86 1.01 11.98 -32.06
N ASP A 87 0.66 12.73 -31.01
CA ASP A 87 0.05 14.05 -31.15
C ASP A 87 0.97 15.06 -31.87
N HIS A 88 2.28 14.98 -31.64
CA HIS A 88 3.26 15.83 -32.35
C HIS A 88 3.39 15.43 -33.83
N ASN A 89 3.45 14.13 -34.16
CA ASN A 89 3.60 13.68 -35.55
C ASN A 89 2.33 13.88 -36.39
N ILE A 90 1.14 13.83 -35.79
CA ILE A 90 -0.13 14.17 -36.48
C ILE A 90 -0.22 15.67 -36.74
N THR A 91 0.26 16.50 -35.82
CA THR A 91 0.29 17.96 -36.00
C THR A 91 1.25 18.37 -37.11
N ILE A 92 2.47 17.80 -37.13
CA ILE A 92 3.47 18.06 -38.18
C ILE A 92 2.95 17.67 -39.58
N ASN A 93 2.22 16.56 -39.71
CA ASN A 93 1.67 16.16 -41.02
C ASN A 93 0.49 17.05 -41.49
N LYS A 94 -0.24 17.70 -40.57
CA LYS A 94 -1.29 18.66 -40.96
C LYS A 94 -0.72 19.95 -41.52
N ASP A 95 0.43 20.39 -41.01
CA ASP A 95 1.09 21.63 -41.45
C ASP A 95 1.89 21.46 -42.76
N LEU A 96 2.12 20.21 -43.19
CA LEU A 96 2.78 19.86 -44.47
C LEU A 96 1.81 19.67 -45.65
N ILE A 97 0.50 19.76 -45.41
CA ILE A 97 -0.54 19.75 -46.45
C ILE A 97 -1.11 21.17 -46.56
N LEU A 98 -0.35 22.05 -47.20
CA LEU A 98 -0.79 23.38 -47.66
C LEU A 98 -0.12 23.68 -49.00
#